data_AF-A0A2S7P1V6-F1
#
_entry.id   AF-A0A2S7P1V6-F1
#
_cell.length_a   1.000
_cell.length_b   1.000
_cell.length_c   1.000
_cell.angle_alpha   90.00
_cell.angle_beta   90.00
_cell.angle_gamma   90.00
#
_symmetry.space_group_name_H-M   'P 1'
#
loop_
_entity.id
_entity.type
_entity.pdbx_description
1 polymer ?
#
loop_
_entity_poly.entity_id
_entity_poly.type
_entity_poly.pdbx_seq_one_letter_code
_entity_poly.pdbx_strand_id
1 'polypeptide(L)' 'MEGADVVRRLVERAKGRIDIIVGGGVRSAMVGELRERTGAEWFHSSAVVGEGEEICEDEVRGLRRVLDRVDAS' A
#
# COMPACT_ATOMS: atom_id res chain seq x y z
N MET A 1 7.94 -3.95 -3.63
CA MET A 1 9.15 -3.12 -3.37
C MET A 1 9.92 -2.76 -4.64
N GLU A 2 10.22 -3.72 -5.52
CA GLU A 2 11.03 -3.48 -6.74
C GLU A 2 10.57 -2.29 -7.60
N GLY A 3 9.26 -2.09 -7.74
CA GLY A 3 8.68 -0.98 -8.51
C GLY A 3 8.56 0.37 -7.80
N ALA A 4 9.00 0.51 -6.54
CA ALA A 4 8.71 1.69 -5.72
C ALA A 4 9.20 3.01 -6.33
N ASP A 5 10.41 3.03 -6.93
CA ASP A 5 10.95 4.25 -7.54
C ASP A 5 10.19 4.66 -8.81
N VAL A 6 9.66 3.70 -9.55
CA VAL A 6 8.77 3.97 -10.70
C VAL A 6 7.47 4.57 -10.18
N VAL A 7 6.87 3.98 -9.15
CA VAL A 7 5.63 4.48 -8.54
C VAL A 7 5.83 5.89 -7.99
N ARG A 8 6.93 6.18 -7.30
CA ARG A 8 7.26 7.54 -6.82
C ARG A 8 7.21 8.55 -7.96
N ARG A 9 7.90 8.27 -9.07
CA ARG A 9 7.89 9.14 -10.25
C ARG A 9 6.50 9.31 -10.85
N LEU A 10 5.64 8.29 -10.77
CA LEU A 10 4.25 8.38 -11.23
C LEU A 10 3.41 9.27 -10.31
N VAL A 11 3.54 9.12 -8.99
CA VAL A 11 2.88 9.98 -7.99
C VAL A 11 3.29 11.44 -8.19
N GLU A 12 4.60 11.71 -8.28
CA GLU A 12 5.15 13.06 -8.51
C GLU A 12 4.66 13.67 -9.84
N ARG A 13 4.51 12.86 -10.89
CA ARG A 13 3.99 13.32 -12.19
C ARG A 13 2.47 13.50 -12.18
N ALA A 14 1.74 12.68 -11.43
CA ALA A 14 0.29 12.79 -11.31
C ALA A 14 -0.07 14.16 -10.71
N LYS A 15 0.69 14.64 -9.71
CA LYS A 15 0.46 15.94 -9.06
C LYS A 15 -0.99 16.13 -8.62
N GLY A 16 -1.60 15.08 -8.08
CA GLY A 16 -3.00 15.08 -7.64
C GLY A 16 -4.05 15.14 -8.76
N ARG A 17 -3.66 15.05 -10.04
CA ARG A 17 -4.61 15.04 -11.17
C ARG A 17 -5.33 13.70 -11.33
N ILE A 18 -4.69 12.63 -10.89
CA ILE A 18 -5.22 11.26 -10.86
C ILE A 18 -4.72 10.57 -9.60
N ASP A 19 -5.52 9.66 -9.07
CA ASP A 19 -5.10 8.77 -7.99
C ASP A 19 -4.20 7.65 -8.53
N ILE A 20 -3.12 7.38 -7.81
CA ILE A 20 -2.24 6.23 -8.07
C ILE A 20 -2.52 5.18 -6.99
N ILE A 21 -3.07 4.04 -7.41
CA ILE A 21 -3.36 2.91 -6.52
C ILE A 21 -2.22 1.89 -6.63
N VAL A 22 -1.48 1.68 -5.54
CA VAL A 22 -0.33 0.77 -5.51
C VAL A 22 -0.80 -0.66 -5.22
N GLY A 23 -0.54 -1.58 -6.13
CA GLY A 23 -0.81 -3.02 -5.99
C GLY A 23 0.45 -3.88 -6.09
N GLY A 24 0.28 -5.19 -6.30
CA GLY A 24 1.39 -6.12 -6.51
C GLY A 24 1.97 -6.69 -5.21
N GLY A 25 1.11 -7.32 -4.39
CA GLY A 25 1.54 -7.98 -3.15
C GLY A 25 1.72 -7.04 -1.95
N VAL A 26 0.97 -5.93 -1.90
CA VAL A 26 0.97 -5.04 -0.73
C VAL A 26 0.49 -5.80 0.50
N ARG A 27 1.25 -5.72 1.59
CA ARG A 27 0.96 -6.35 2.87
C ARG A 27 1.22 -5.41 4.03
N SER A 28 0.63 -5.69 5.19
CA SER A 28 0.78 -4.92 6.43
C SER A 28 2.25 -4.70 6.81
N ALA A 29 3.10 -5.72 6.62
CA ALA A 29 4.53 -5.65 6.88
C ALA A 29 5.31 -4.63 6.03
N MET A 30 4.74 -4.16 4.91
CA MET A 30 5.44 -3.31 3.93
C MET A 30 4.70 -2.02 3.59
N VAL A 31 3.40 -1.90 3.89
CA VAL A 31 2.57 -0.78 3.41
C VAL A 31 3.04 0.59 3.93
N GLY A 32 3.59 0.65 5.15
CA GLY A 32 4.19 1.87 5.71
C GLY A 32 5.40 2.32 4.89
N GLU A 33 6.37 1.42 4.67
CA GLU A 33 7.56 1.71 3.85
C GLU A 33 7.17 2.08 2.40
N LEU A 34 6.17 1.41 1.84
CA LEU A 34 5.67 1.74 0.50
C LEU A 34 5.11 3.17 0.45
N ARG A 35 4.32 3.59 1.45
CA ARG A 35 3.83 4.97 1.53
C ARG A 35 4.98 5.96 1.62
N GLU A 36 5.92 5.75 2.54
CA GLU A 36 7.08 6.62 2.72
C GLU A 36 7.93 6.75 1.44
N ARG A 37 8.20 5.64 0.76
CA ARG A 37 9.06 5.63 -0.43
C ARG A 37 8.38 6.17 -1.67
N THR A 38 7.08 5.95 -1.82
CA THR A 38 6.34 6.28 -3.05
C THR A 38 5.55 7.57 -2.96
N GLY A 39 5.18 8.01 -1.76
CA GLY A 39 4.23 9.10 -1.53
C GLY A 39 2.80 8.77 -1.97
N ALA A 40 2.48 7.49 -2.23
CA ALA A 40 1.14 7.08 -2.62
C ALA A 40 0.21 7.00 -1.40
N GLU A 41 -1.04 7.43 -1.59
CA GLU A 41 -2.07 7.44 -0.55
C GLU A 41 -3.05 6.25 -0.67
N TRP A 42 -3.09 5.59 -1.84
CA TRP A 42 -4.03 4.52 -2.13
C TRP A 42 -3.31 3.19 -2.39
N PHE A 43 -3.81 2.12 -1.77
CA PHE A 43 -3.21 0.79 -1.83
C PHE A 43 -4.25 -0.28 -2.12
N HIS A 44 -3.87 -1.27 -2.92
CA HIS A 44 -4.66 -2.44 -3.23
C HIS A 44 -3.98 -3.70 -2.68
N SER A 45 -4.70 -4.43 -1.84
CA SER A 45 -4.28 -5.73 -1.32
C SER A 45 -5.43 -6.72 -1.42
N SER A 46 -5.13 -7.96 -1.80
CA SER A 46 -6.07 -9.08 -1.69
C SER A 46 -6.27 -9.53 -0.24
N ALA A 47 -5.33 -9.19 0.66
CA ALA A 47 -5.28 -9.66 2.04
C ALA A 47 -5.35 -11.20 2.19
N VAL A 48 -5.01 -11.95 1.13
CA VAL A 48 -4.83 -13.41 1.16
C VAL A 48 -3.35 -13.69 1.45
N VAL A 49 -3.06 -14.44 2.51
CA VAL A 49 -1.68 -14.68 3.01
C VAL A 49 -1.23 -16.13 2.80
N GLY A 50 -2.15 -17.05 2.54
CA GLY A 50 -1.89 -18.46 2.29
C GLY A 50 -2.35 -18.92 0.91
N GLU A 51 -2.45 -20.23 0.73
CA GLU A 51 -3.09 -20.83 -0.44
C GLU A 51 -4.61 -20.64 -0.39
N GLY A 52 -5.25 -20.56 -1.56
CA GLY A 52 -6.69 -20.37 -1.68
C GLY A 52 -7.12 -18.91 -1.83
N GLU A 53 -8.38 -18.63 -1.51
CA GLU A 53 -9.04 -17.34 -1.77
C GLU A 53 -9.56 -16.68 -0.48
N GLU A 54 -9.24 -17.25 0.67
CA GLU A 54 -9.72 -16.77 1.97
C GLU A 54 -9.00 -15.49 2.39
N ILE A 55 -9.79 -14.47 2.70
CA ILE A 55 -9.30 -13.19 3.21
C ILE A 55 -8.83 -13.40 4.66
N CYS A 56 -7.59 -13.03 4.94
CA CYS A 56 -7.06 -13.02 6.29
C CYS A 56 -7.46 -11.74 7.02
N GLU A 57 -8.38 -11.86 7.98
CA GLU A 57 -8.89 -10.70 8.74
C GLU A 57 -7.77 -9.97 9.51
N ASP A 58 -6.82 -10.71 10.07
CA ASP A 58 -5.69 -10.14 10.80
C ASP A 58 -4.77 -9.31 9.90
N GLU A 59 -4.63 -9.71 8.64
CA GLU A 59 -3.89 -8.94 7.65
C GLU A 59 -4.62 -7.63 7.30
N VAL A 60 -5.95 -7.67 7.14
CA VAL A 60 -6.76 -6.45 6.93
C VAL A 60 -6.63 -5.50 8.11
N ARG A 61 -6.74 -6.01 9.34
CA ARG A 61 -6.53 -5.21 10.56
C ARG A 61 -5.11 -4.67 10.65
N GLY A 62 -4.12 -5.46 10.26
CA GLY A 62 -2.71 -5.06 10.21
C GLY A 62 -2.49 -3.88 9.25
N LEU A 63 -3.03 -3.98 8.03
CA LEU A 63 -2.97 -2.90 7.04
C LEU A 63 -3.57 -1.60 7.58
N ARG A 64 -4.77 -1.66 8.17
CA ARG A 64 -5.43 -0.50 8.77
C ARG A 64 -4.61 0.12 9.88
N ARG A 65 -4.13 -0.69 10.84
CA ARG A 65 -3.30 -0.18 11.95
C ARG A 65 -2.04 0.55 11.47
N VAL A 66 -1.40 0.08 10.40
CA VAL A 66 -0.21 0.75 9.86
C VAL A 66 -0.59 2.07 9.19
N LEU A 67 -1.61 2.08 8.35
CA LEU A 67 -2.05 3.29 7.64
C LEU A 67 -2.59 4.36 8.59
N ASP A 68 -3.46 3.99 9.54
CA ASP A 68 -4.05 4.90 10.51
C ASP A 68 -2.98 5.56 11.41
N ARG A 69 -1.85 4.87 11.68
CA ARG A 69 -0.72 5.44 12.43
C ARG A 69 0.01 6.51 11.64
N VAL A 70 0.17 6.31 10.33
CA VAL A 70 0.84 7.29 9.46
C VAL A 70 -0.04 8.53 9.25
N ASP A 71 -1.37 8.37 9.29
CA ASP A 71 -2.29 9.52 9.19
C ASP A 71 -2.34 10.38 10.45
N ALA A 72 -1.92 9.84 11.59
CA ALA A 72 -1.92 10.53 12.89
C ALA A 72 -0.61 11.29 13.19
N SER A 73 0.40 11.20 12.33
CA SER A 73 1.75 11.77 12.47
C SER A 73 1.98 12.92 11.49
#